data_AF-A0A8J5N8H2-F1
#
_entry.id   AF-A0A8J5N8H2-F1
#
_cell.length_a   1.000
_cell.length_b   1.000
_cell.length_c   1.000
_cell.angle_alpha   90.00
_cell.angle_beta   90.00
_cell.angle_gamma   90.00
#
_symmetry.space_group_name_H-M   'P 1'
#
loop_
_entity.id
_entity.type
_entity.pdbx_description
1 polymer ?
#
loop_
_entity_poly.entity_id
_entity_poly.type
_entity_poly.pdbx_seq_one_letter_code
_entity_poly.pdbx_strand_id
1 'polypeptide(L)'
;MGVFVKILFLSLASLALLQSGVEGSDMCVCFSIRSAWNGNYDADFSVVATTRFTGLTVHLTFDIPVDSLTYFQGDVEQVDSTHFTLTDERFHAAPGDEVTFGIEVHYTDQSPTIIDVVMNGENVCDGSGDWTTPTNIENPCDQTGMLPYDYSQVLCMSYVFYEAQRSGKLPADQRVTWRGDSAMGDGSDVGHDLTGGYYDG
;
A
#
# COMPACT_ATOMS: atom_id res chain seq x y z
N MET A 1 -71.24 14.52 19.42
CA MET A 1 -70.46 13.27 19.31
C MET A 1 -70.77 12.68 17.94
N GLY A 2 -69.87 12.51 16.97
CA GLY A 2 -68.44 12.75 16.84
C GLY A 2 -68.12 12.80 15.34
N VAL A 3 -67.05 13.52 15.01
CA VAL A 3 -66.53 13.73 13.65
C VAL A 3 -65.86 12.44 13.18
N PHE A 4 -66.19 11.93 11.99
CA PHE A 4 -65.41 10.87 11.34
C PHE A 4 -64.78 11.41 10.05
N VAL A 5 -63.49 11.67 10.13
CA VAL A 5 -62.60 12.10 9.06
C VAL A 5 -62.36 10.91 8.12
N LYS A 6 -62.63 11.10 6.83
CA LYS A 6 -62.31 10.14 5.76
C LYS A 6 -60.84 10.32 5.39
N ILE A 7 -59.95 9.54 6.00
CA ILE A 7 -58.52 9.51 5.68
C ILE A 7 -58.31 8.58 4.48
N LEU A 8 -57.88 9.17 3.36
CA LEU A 8 -57.36 8.46 2.19
C LEU A 8 -56.09 7.67 2.60
N PHE A 9 -56.11 6.34 2.45
CA PHE A 9 -54.88 5.55 2.45
C PHE A 9 -54.33 5.51 1.02
N LEU A 10 -53.29 6.30 0.74
CA LEU A 10 -52.42 6.08 -0.42
C LEU A 10 -51.50 4.89 -0.10
N SER A 11 -51.59 3.85 -0.92
CA SER A 11 -50.70 2.70 -0.94
C SER A 11 -49.34 3.12 -1.54
N LEU A 12 -48.33 3.33 -0.69
CA LEU A 12 -46.93 3.23 -1.10
C LEU A 12 -46.44 1.80 -0.85
N ALA A 13 -46.35 1.01 -1.92
CA ALA A 13 -45.53 -0.18 -1.92
C ALA A 13 -44.06 0.26 -1.99
N SER A 14 -43.42 0.42 -0.83
CA SER A 14 -41.97 0.54 -0.76
C SER A 14 -41.40 -0.86 -0.93
N LEU A 15 -40.93 -1.16 -2.15
CA LEU A 15 -40.13 -2.34 -2.43
C LEU A 15 -38.73 -2.07 -1.86
N ALA A 16 -38.54 -2.35 -0.57
CA ALA A 16 -37.21 -2.41 0.01
C ALA A 16 -36.52 -3.64 -0.60
N LEU A 17 -35.67 -3.41 -1.61
CA LEU A 17 -34.66 -4.39 -1.97
C LEU A 17 -33.86 -4.67 -0.70
N LEU A 18 -33.81 -5.94 -0.28
CA LEU A 18 -32.72 -6.42 0.55
C LEU A 18 -31.45 -6.19 -0.25
N GLN A 19 -30.78 -5.05 -0.02
CA GLN A 19 -29.35 -4.98 -0.24
C GLN A 19 -28.77 -5.96 0.78
N SER A 20 -28.29 -7.09 0.28
CA SER A 20 -27.29 -7.88 0.97
C SER A 20 -26.12 -6.95 1.23
N GLY A 21 -26.12 -6.32 2.40
CA GLY A 21 -24.93 -5.73 2.98
C GLY A 21 -23.94 -6.87 3.15
N VAL A 22 -22.99 -6.96 2.23
CA VAL A 22 -21.73 -7.65 2.51
C VAL A 22 -20.96 -6.67 3.38
N GLU A 23 -21.07 -6.84 4.70
CA GLU A 23 -20.10 -6.28 5.62
C GLU A 23 -18.80 -7.06 5.45
N GLY A 24 -17.74 -6.38 4.97
CA GLY A 24 -16.36 -6.85 5.02
C GLY A 24 -15.76 -7.29 3.68
N SER A 25 -15.12 -6.34 3.00
CA SER A 25 -13.85 -6.57 2.29
C SER A 25 -13.17 -5.21 2.15
N ASP A 26 -12.04 -5.02 2.83
CA ASP A 26 -11.18 -3.83 2.79
C ASP A 26 -10.54 -3.68 1.39
N MET A 27 -11.36 -3.50 0.35
CA MET A 27 -10.85 -3.24 -0.99
C MET A 27 -10.14 -1.89 -1.02
N CYS A 28 -8.96 -1.83 -1.66
CA CYS A 28 -8.25 -0.57 -1.91
C CYS A 28 -9.23 0.52 -2.34
N VAL A 29 -9.23 1.66 -1.66
CA VAL A 29 -10.11 2.78 -2.07
C VAL A 29 -9.72 3.39 -3.42
N CYS A 30 -8.50 3.14 -3.86
CA CYS A 30 -7.99 3.48 -5.18
C CYS A 30 -8.59 2.63 -6.30
N PHE A 31 -9.25 1.51 -5.99
CA PHE A 31 -9.88 0.64 -6.97
C PHE A 31 -11.40 0.64 -6.83
N SER A 32 -12.06 0.52 -7.97
CA SER A 32 -13.50 0.26 -8.02
C SER A 32 -13.79 -0.80 -9.07
N ILE A 33 -14.57 -1.82 -8.69
CA ILE A 33 -15.03 -2.84 -9.65
C ILE A 33 -16.06 -2.19 -10.56
N ARG A 34 -15.71 -2.04 -11.84
CA ARG A 34 -16.56 -1.46 -12.88
C ARG A 34 -17.63 -2.45 -13.33
N SER A 35 -17.26 -3.72 -13.49
CA SER A 35 -18.14 -4.80 -13.94
C SER A 35 -17.59 -6.15 -13.47
N ALA A 36 -18.46 -7.09 -13.15
CA ALA A 36 -18.07 -8.46 -12.78
C ALA A 36 -18.99 -9.47 -13.48
N TRP A 37 -18.41 -10.57 -13.93
CA TRP A 37 -19.11 -11.70 -14.55
C TRP A 37 -18.43 -13.01 -14.17
N ASN A 38 -18.93 -14.14 -14.70
CA ASN A 38 -18.50 -15.46 -14.23
C ASN A 38 -16.98 -15.66 -14.37
N GLY A 39 -16.30 -15.69 -13.23
CA GLY A 39 -14.86 -15.89 -13.09
C GLY A 39 -13.99 -14.69 -13.47
N ASN A 40 -14.58 -13.50 -13.73
CA ASN A 40 -13.77 -12.33 -14.07
C ASN A 40 -14.38 -11.03 -13.54
N TYR A 41 -13.56 -10.00 -13.35
CA TYR A 41 -14.05 -8.64 -13.19
C TYR A 41 -13.11 -7.62 -13.83
N ASP A 42 -13.69 -6.49 -14.24
CA ASP A 42 -12.99 -5.27 -14.60
C ASP A 42 -12.95 -4.34 -13.39
N ALA A 43 -11.78 -3.79 -13.09
CA ALA A 43 -11.60 -2.76 -12.08
C ALA A 43 -10.88 -1.54 -12.64
N ASP A 44 -11.33 -0.36 -12.23
CA ASP A 44 -10.70 0.92 -12.53
C ASP A 44 -9.91 1.40 -11.31
N PHE A 45 -8.67 1.82 -11.55
CA PHE A 45 -7.81 2.51 -10.59
C PHE A 45 -7.96 4.02 -10.75
N SER A 46 -8.01 4.77 -9.64
CA SER A 46 -7.86 6.23 -9.63
C SER A 46 -7.14 6.73 -8.37
N VAL A 47 -6.13 7.57 -8.58
CA VAL A 47 -5.47 8.34 -7.51
C VAL A 47 -5.00 9.70 -8.04
N VAL A 48 -4.84 10.69 -7.17
CA VAL A 48 -4.24 11.98 -7.53
C VAL A 48 -2.74 11.93 -7.30
N ALA A 49 -1.95 12.24 -8.33
CA ALA A 49 -0.51 12.37 -8.19
C ALA A 49 -0.16 13.58 -7.32
N THR A 50 0.64 13.41 -6.26
CA THR A 50 1.10 14.52 -5.42
C THR A 50 2.45 15.08 -5.88
N THR A 51 3.22 14.26 -6.60
CA THR A 51 4.52 14.60 -7.15
C THR A 51 4.55 14.32 -8.64
N ARG A 52 5.54 14.90 -9.32
CA ARG A 52 5.77 14.61 -10.74
C ARG A 52 6.51 13.29 -10.87
N PHE A 53 6.05 12.43 -11.77
CA PHE A 53 6.79 11.22 -12.14
C PHE A 53 6.71 10.91 -13.63
N THR A 54 7.59 10.04 -14.08
CA THR A 54 7.62 9.46 -15.43
C THR A 54 7.92 7.97 -15.27
N GLY A 55 7.17 7.14 -15.99
CA GLY A 55 7.08 5.73 -15.72
C GLY A 55 6.13 5.44 -14.55
N LEU A 56 5.34 4.39 -14.73
CA LEU A 56 4.45 3.84 -13.71
C LEU A 56 4.93 2.43 -13.37
N THR A 57 5.07 2.15 -12.08
CA THR A 57 5.22 0.81 -11.52
C THR A 57 4.18 0.65 -10.42
N VAL A 58 3.34 -0.38 -10.49
CA VAL A 58 2.31 -0.64 -9.48
C VAL A 58 2.45 -2.07 -9.01
N HIS A 59 2.73 -2.28 -7.73
CA HIS A 59 2.65 -3.58 -7.10
C HIS A 59 1.25 -3.76 -6.49
N LEU A 60 0.57 -4.84 -6.87
CA LEU A 60 -0.76 -5.19 -6.39
C LEU A 60 -0.67 -6.45 -5.53
N THR A 61 -1.41 -6.45 -4.41
CA THR A 61 -1.59 -7.60 -3.54
C THR A 61 -3.08 -7.94 -3.43
N PHE A 62 -3.40 -9.22 -3.65
CA PHE A 62 -4.73 -9.79 -3.48
C PHE A 62 -4.81 -10.61 -2.20
N ASP A 63 -6.00 -10.65 -1.58
CA ASP A 63 -6.29 -11.45 -0.38
C ASP A 63 -6.25 -12.98 -0.64
N ILE A 64 -6.55 -13.39 -1.87
CA ILE A 64 -6.55 -14.78 -2.32
C ILE A 64 -5.94 -14.90 -3.73
N PRO A 65 -5.55 -16.12 -4.15
CA PRO A 65 -4.97 -16.36 -5.47
C PRO A 65 -5.82 -15.86 -6.65
N VAL A 66 -5.14 -15.27 -7.64
CA VAL A 66 -5.66 -14.84 -8.93
C VAL A 66 -5.10 -15.75 -10.03
N ASP A 67 -5.94 -16.20 -10.96
CA ASP A 67 -5.51 -17.08 -12.04
C ASP A 67 -4.70 -16.32 -13.10
N SER A 68 -5.16 -15.14 -13.49
CA SER A 68 -4.41 -14.23 -14.37
C SER A 68 -4.93 -12.79 -14.27
N LEU A 69 -4.07 -11.82 -14.60
CA LEU A 69 -4.39 -10.39 -14.60
C LEU A 69 -3.97 -9.76 -15.93
N THR A 70 -4.86 -8.95 -16.49
CA THR A 70 -4.60 -8.16 -17.70
C THR A 70 -4.54 -6.68 -17.34
N TYR A 71 -3.50 -6.00 -17.81
CA TYR A 71 -3.36 -4.54 -17.75
C TYR A 71 -3.32 -3.99 -19.17
N PHE A 72 -4.29 -3.16 -19.54
CA PHE A 72 -4.48 -2.76 -20.93
C PHE A 72 -3.49 -1.69 -21.41
N GLN A 73 -2.86 -0.98 -20.47
CA GLN A 73 -2.02 0.18 -20.77
C GLN A 73 -0.52 -0.15 -20.76
N GLY A 74 -0.10 -1.33 -20.30
CA GLY A 74 1.30 -1.69 -20.21
C GLY A 74 1.52 -3.18 -19.97
N ASP A 75 2.59 -3.49 -19.25
CA ASP A 75 3.03 -4.87 -19.01
C ASP A 75 2.59 -5.35 -17.62
N VAL A 76 2.37 -6.67 -17.51
CA VAL A 76 2.06 -7.37 -16.26
C VAL A 76 3.11 -8.43 -16.01
N GLU A 77 3.71 -8.39 -14.82
CA GLU A 77 4.54 -9.47 -14.29
C GLU A 77 3.83 -10.10 -13.09
N GLN A 78 3.53 -11.40 -13.19
CA GLN A 78 3.05 -12.18 -12.05
C GLN A 78 4.25 -12.61 -11.21
N VAL A 79 4.35 -12.08 -9.99
CA VAL A 79 5.42 -12.44 -9.04
C VAL A 79 5.07 -13.79 -8.40
N ASP A 80 3.82 -13.92 -7.95
CA ASP A 80 3.21 -15.16 -7.50
C ASP A 80 1.69 -15.10 -7.69
N SER A 81 0.93 -16.04 -7.11
CA SER A 81 -0.52 -16.09 -7.28
C SER A 81 -1.29 -14.93 -6.65
N THR A 82 -0.69 -14.18 -5.72
CA THR A 82 -1.33 -13.06 -5.00
C THR A 82 -0.65 -11.71 -5.25
N HIS A 83 0.55 -11.70 -5.84
CA HIS A 83 1.33 -10.49 -6.08
C HIS A 83 1.62 -10.27 -7.57
N PHE A 84 1.30 -9.06 -8.06
CA PHE A 84 1.48 -8.68 -9.46
C PHE A 84 2.18 -7.33 -9.55
N THR A 85 3.02 -7.15 -10.56
CA THR A 85 3.64 -5.86 -10.88
C THR A 85 3.15 -5.39 -12.24
N LEU A 86 2.60 -4.18 -12.29
CA LEU A 86 2.20 -3.50 -13.52
C LEU A 86 3.25 -2.44 -13.86
N THR A 87 3.63 -2.33 -15.13
CA THR A 87 4.57 -1.29 -15.57
C THR A 87 4.10 -0.58 -16.84
N ASP A 88 4.21 0.75 -16.87
CA ASP A 88 4.05 1.56 -18.08
C ASP A 88 5.07 2.70 -18.10
N GLU A 89 6.14 2.54 -18.88
CA GLU A 89 7.21 3.53 -19.01
C GLU A 89 6.76 4.84 -19.68
N ARG A 90 5.63 4.83 -20.39
CA ARG A 90 5.13 5.98 -21.15
C ARG A 90 4.28 6.91 -20.27
N PHE A 91 3.83 6.41 -19.13
CA PHE A 91 2.98 7.15 -18.21
C PHE A 91 3.75 8.32 -17.60
N HIS A 92 3.09 9.46 -17.46
CA HIS A 92 3.64 10.63 -16.80
C HIS A 92 2.50 11.41 -16.14
N ALA A 93 2.77 11.96 -14.96
CA ALA A 93 1.83 12.79 -14.24
C ALA A 93 2.56 13.96 -13.58
N ALA A 94 1.90 15.10 -13.50
CA ALA A 94 2.29 16.24 -12.67
C ALA A 94 1.50 16.24 -11.35
N PRO A 95 1.95 16.99 -10.33
CA PRO A 95 1.19 17.19 -9.10
C PRO A 95 -0.22 17.73 -9.40
N GLY A 96 -1.23 17.05 -8.86
CA GLY A 96 -2.65 17.36 -9.05
C GLY A 96 -3.31 16.62 -10.21
N ASP A 97 -2.56 15.91 -11.06
CA ASP A 97 -3.14 15.12 -12.14
C ASP A 97 -3.80 13.85 -11.57
N GLU A 98 -4.93 13.46 -12.16
CA GLU A 98 -5.59 12.19 -11.86
C GLU A 98 -4.95 11.07 -12.68
N VAL A 99 -4.42 10.07 -11.99
CA VAL A 99 -3.82 8.87 -12.55
C VAL A 99 -4.87 7.79 -12.59
N THR A 100 -5.23 7.33 -13.78
CA THR A 100 -6.25 6.30 -13.96
C THR A 100 -5.78 5.21 -14.90
N PHE A 101 -6.19 3.98 -14.61
CA PHE A 101 -6.02 2.84 -15.52
C PHE A 101 -7.00 1.71 -15.19
N GLY A 102 -7.10 0.73 -16.08
CA GLY A 102 -8.03 -0.40 -15.91
C GLY A 102 -7.29 -1.74 -15.93
N ILE A 103 -7.79 -2.68 -15.14
CA ILE A 103 -7.34 -4.07 -15.11
C ILE A 103 -8.52 -5.01 -15.30
N GLU A 104 -8.26 -6.18 -15.89
CA GLU A 104 -9.18 -7.32 -15.92
C GLU A 104 -8.56 -8.46 -15.10
N VAL A 105 -9.31 -8.98 -14.13
CA VAL A 105 -8.87 -10.02 -13.20
C VAL A 105 -9.66 -11.29 -13.46
N HIS A 106 -8.95 -12.40 -13.65
CA HIS A 106 -9.54 -13.73 -13.89
C HIS A 106 -9.34 -14.64 -12.67
N TYR A 107 -10.38 -15.38 -12.29
CA TYR A 107 -10.41 -16.28 -11.14
C TYR A 107 -11.43 -17.42 -11.34
N THR A 108 -11.20 -18.58 -10.73
CA THR A 108 -12.05 -19.76 -10.93
C THR A 108 -13.12 -19.94 -9.84
N ASP A 109 -12.78 -19.69 -8.57
CA ASP A 109 -13.63 -20.11 -7.44
C ASP A 109 -14.24 -18.92 -6.67
N GLN A 110 -13.39 -18.07 -6.10
CA GLN A 110 -13.78 -16.94 -5.27
C GLN A 110 -13.23 -15.66 -5.90
N SER A 111 -14.01 -14.58 -5.85
CA SER A 111 -13.58 -13.28 -6.37
C SER A 111 -12.48 -12.71 -5.47
N PRO A 112 -11.26 -12.49 -5.98
CA PRO A 112 -10.16 -11.92 -5.22
C PRO A 112 -10.36 -10.41 -5.03
N THR A 113 -9.97 -9.92 -3.86
CA THR A 113 -10.02 -8.50 -3.48
C THR A 113 -8.62 -7.93 -3.43
N ILE A 114 -8.44 -6.73 -3.99
CA ILE A 114 -7.18 -5.99 -3.90
C ILE A 114 -7.10 -5.35 -2.51
N ILE A 115 -6.10 -5.76 -1.72
CA ILE A 115 -5.93 -5.32 -0.33
C ILE A 115 -4.72 -4.39 -0.13
N ASP A 116 -3.75 -4.42 -1.04
CA ASP A 116 -2.58 -3.54 -0.98
C ASP A 116 -2.13 -3.10 -2.39
N VAL A 117 -1.71 -1.85 -2.50
CA VAL A 117 -1.29 -1.22 -3.77
C VAL A 117 -0.12 -0.28 -3.48
N VAL A 118 1.03 -0.58 -4.07
CA VAL A 118 2.23 0.25 -3.99
C VAL A 118 2.56 0.82 -5.37
N MET A 119 2.29 2.11 -5.57
CA MET A 119 2.54 2.85 -6.79
C MET A 119 3.87 3.61 -6.71
N ASN A 120 4.83 3.33 -7.59
CA ASN A 120 6.15 3.94 -7.63
C ASN A 120 6.88 3.93 -6.27
N GLY A 121 6.70 2.84 -5.51
CA GLY A 121 7.27 2.67 -4.17
C GLY A 121 6.40 3.20 -3.03
N GLU A 122 5.20 3.68 -3.31
CA GLU A 122 4.34 4.33 -2.34
C GLU A 122 2.96 3.67 -2.17
N ASN A 123 2.51 3.50 -0.93
CA ASN A 123 1.21 2.88 -0.67
C ASN A 123 0.07 3.85 -0.95
N VAL A 124 -0.91 3.43 -1.75
CA VAL A 124 -2.07 4.27 -2.14
C VAL A 124 -3.41 3.68 -1.68
N CYS A 125 -3.38 2.64 -0.82
CA CYS A 125 -4.56 1.85 -0.47
C CYS A 125 -5.56 2.47 0.49
N ASP A 126 -5.13 3.43 1.30
CA ASP A 126 -5.92 4.07 2.34
C ASP A 126 -6.62 5.37 1.87
N GLY A 127 -6.40 5.77 0.61
CA GLY A 127 -6.96 7.01 0.05
C GLY A 127 -6.41 8.27 0.68
N SER A 128 -5.32 8.16 1.46
CA SER A 128 -4.63 9.31 2.01
C SER A 128 -4.04 10.18 0.90
N GLY A 129 -3.70 9.59 -0.25
CA GLY A 129 -2.84 10.25 -1.24
C GLY A 129 -1.53 10.72 -0.61
N ASP A 130 -1.19 10.23 0.59
CA ASP A 130 -0.01 10.63 1.33
C ASP A 130 1.11 9.70 0.90
N TRP A 131 2.17 10.30 0.37
CA TRP A 131 3.32 9.55 -0.10
C TRP A 131 4.23 9.19 1.07
N THR A 132 3.70 8.39 2.01
CA THR A 132 4.48 7.82 3.11
C THR A 132 4.05 6.37 3.46
N THR A 133 4.60 5.37 2.78
CA THR A 133 5.92 4.77 3.07
C THR A 133 5.98 3.35 2.45
N PRO A 134 7.06 2.98 1.71
CA PRO A 134 7.36 1.59 1.39
C PRO A 134 7.47 0.78 2.67
N THR A 135 6.80 -0.38 2.77
CA THR A 135 6.80 -1.32 3.92
C THR A 135 7.63 -0.81 5.09
N ASN A 136 7.02 -0.07 6.00
CA ASN A 136 7.70 0.64 7.08
C ASN A 136 8.90 -0.18 7.58
N ILE A 137 10.10 0.37 7.41
CA ILE A 137 11.11 0.26 8.45
C ILE A 137 10.35 0.70 9.70
N GLU A 138 9.91 -0.24 10.54
CA GLU A 138 9.19 0.09 11.77
C GLU A 138 9.95 1.21 12.43
N ASN A 139 9.31 2.38 12.57
CA ASN A 139 9.96 3.50 13.24
C ASN A 139 10.15 3.05 14.69
N PRO A 140 11.39 2.80 15.15
CA PRO A 140 11.60 2.28 16.49
C PRO A 140 11.49 3.39 17.55
N CYS A 141 11.03 4.58 17.15
CA CYS A 141 10.91 5.79 17.93
C CYS A 141 9.48 6.34 17.81
N ASP A 142 8.65 6.04 18.81
CA ASP A 142 7.27 6.52 18.91
C ASP A 142 7.21 8.06 18.92
N GLN A 143 6.17 8.59 18.27
CA GLN A 143 5.81 10.00 18.39
C GLN A 143 5.11 10.25 19.73
N THR A 144 5.53 11.29 20.43
CA THR A 144 4.88 11.72 21.70
C THR A 144 3.79 12.76 21.48
N GLY A 145 3.62 13.26 20.25
CA GLY A 145 2.61 14.26 19.90
C GLY A 145 2.92 15.66 20.45
N MET A 146 4.18 15.94 20.81
CA MET A 146 4.59 17.24 21.34
C MET A 146 4.79 18.26 20.22
N LEU A 147 3.93 19.29 20.16
CA LEU A 147 4.03 20.41 19.21
C LEU A 147 4.65 21.65 19.88
N PRO A 148 5.39 22.50 19.14
CA PRO A 148 5.66 22.45 17.70
C PRO A 148 6.80 21.51 17.29
N TYR A 149 7.59 20.98 18.24
CA TYR A 149 8.74 20.11 17.98
C TYR A 149 8.78 18.92 18.94
N ASP A 150 8.81 17.71 18.36
CA ASP A 150 8.99 16.47 19.12
C ASP A 150 10.50 16.13 19.23
N TYR A 151 11.18 16.83 20.14
CA TYR A 151 12.60 16.59 20.38
C TYR A 151 12.90 15.17 20.89
N SER A 152 11.91 14.49 21.49
CA SER A 152 12.08 13.13 21.99
C SER A 152 12.22 12.14 20.83
N GLN A 153 11.36 12.28 19.82
CA GLN A 153 11.45 11.51 18.59
C GLN A 153 12.76 11.82 17.85
N VAL A 154 13.10 13.10 17.69
CA VAL A 154 14.33 13.51 16.98
C VAL A 154 15.59 12.95 17.67
N LEU A 155 15.64 12.97 19.00
CA LEU A 155 16.77 12.43 19.75
C LEU A 155 16.86 10.90 19.61
N CYS A 156 15.72 10.20 19.68
CA CYS A 156 15.67 8.76 19.45
C CYS A 156 16.15 8.39 18.03
N MET A 157 15.68 9.09 17.01
CA MET A 157 16.09 8.90 15.62
C MET A 157 17.58 9.20 15.40
N SER A 158 18.10 10.23 16.07
CA SER A 158 19.53 10.53 16.06
C SER A 158 20.35 9.35 16.62
N TYR A 159 19.83 8.62 17.61
CA TYR A 159 20.49 7.44 18.15
C TYR A 159 20.40 6.24 17.18
N VAL A 160 19.24 6.01 16.55
CA VAL A 160 19.05 4.97 15.52
C VAL A 160 20.02 5.16 14.35
N PHE A 161 20.30 6.40 13.95
CA PHE A 161 21.29 6.72 12.91
C PHE A 161 22.69 6.19 13.23
N TYR A 162 23.13 6.28 14.49
CA TYR A 162 24.41 5.69 14.89
C TYR A 162 24.33 4.17 14.94
N GLU A 163 23.24 3.58 15.44
CA GLU A 163 23.06 2.12 15.42
C GLU A 163 23.11 1.52 14.01
N ALA A 164 22.58 2.25 13.03
CA ALA A 164 22.65 1.90 11.62
C ALA A 164 24.08 1.97 11.05
N GLN A 165 25.05 2.56 11.74
CA GLN A 165 26.44 2.67 11.27
C GLN A 165 27.39 1.69 11.94
N ARG A 166 26.90 0.77 12.78
CA ARG A 166 27.74 -0.26 13.39
C ARG A 166 28.41 -1.14 12.32
N SER A 167 29.69 -1.39 12.51
CA SER A 167 30.49 -2.35 11.76
C SER A 167 30.52 -3.68 12.51
N GLY A 168 30.49 -4.78 11.78
CA GLY A 168 30.52 -6.14 12.34
C GLY A 168 29.13 -6.74 12.53
N LYS A 169 29.10 -7.76 13.40
CA LYS A 169 27.88 -8.49 13.75
C LYS A 169 26.96 -7.63 14.59
N LEU A 170 25.70 -7.52 14.18
CA LEU A 170 24.70 -6.75 14.90
C LEU A 170 24.15 -7.53 16.10
N PRO A 171 23.74 -6.82 17.17
CA PRO A 171 23.10 -7.46 18.30
C PRO A 171 21.68 -7.91 17.95
N ALA A 172 21.18 -8.92 18.65
CA ALA A 172 19.87 -9.53 18.36
C ALA A 172 18.68 -8.59 18.64
N ASP A 173 18.89 -7.54 19.44
CA ASP A 173 17.91 -6.51 19.80
C ASP A 173 18.08 -5.22 18.97
N GLN A 174 18.75 -5.30 17.82
CA GLN A 174 18.89 -4.17 16.89
C GLN A 174 17.52 -3.69 16.40
N ARG A 175 17.30 -2.37 16.51
CA ARG A 175 16.05 -1.70 16.12
C ARG A 175 15.95 -1.40 14.62
N VAL A 176 17.10 -1.36 13.95
CA VAL A 176 17.21 -1.14 12.50
C VAL A 176 17.04 -2.48 11.76
N THR A 177 15.79 -2.93 11.59
CA THR A 177 15.46 -4.30 11.14
C THR A 177 15.85 -4.60 9.69
N TRP A 178 15.92 -3.60 8.83
CA TRP A 178 16.38 -3.73 7.44
C TRP A 178 17.90 -3.87 7.31
N ARG A 179 18.65 -3.66 8.38
CA ARG A 179 20.11 -3.65 8.36
C ARG A 179 20.68 -5.00 8.81
N GLY A 180 21.61 -5.55 8.03
CA GLY A 180 22.38 -6.77 8.36
C GLY A 180 23.83 -6.52 8.78
N ASP A 181 24.51 -7.59 9.20
CA ASP A 181 25.93 -7.62 9.55
C ASP A 181 26.81 -7.04 8.43
N SER A 182 27.87 -6.31 8.78
CA SER A 182 28.80 -5.72 7.80
C SER A 182 30.27 -5.88 8.19
N ALA A 183 31.19 -5.67 7.24
CA ALA A 183 32.64 -5.64 7.45
C ALA A 183 33.24 -6.86 8.20
N MET A 184 32.57 -8.02 8.13
CA MET A 184 32.96 -9.24 8.85
C MET A 184 34.33 -9.82 8.44
N GLY A 185 34.88 -9.38 7.32
CA GLY A 185 36.20 -9.79 6.84
C GLY A 185 37.08 -8.64 6.35
N ASP A 186 36.66 -7.39 6.54
CA ASP A 186 37.37 -6.24 6.00
C ASP A 186 38.68 -6.02 6.77
N GLY A 187 39.77 -5.72 6.05
CA GLY A 187 41.11 -5.53 6.61
C GLY A 187 41.88 -6.83 6.90
N SER A 188 41.28 -8.00 6.69
CA SER A 188 41.90 -9.29 7.00
C SER A 188 43.14 -9.60 6.15
N ASP A 189 43.20 -9.08 4.93
CA ASP A 189 44.34 -9.18 4.00
C ASP A 189 45.60 -8.46 4.50
N VAL A 190 45.41 -7.47 5.37
CA VAL A 190 46.48 -6.70 6.03
C VAL A 190 46.56 -6.96 7.54
N GLY A 191 45.83 -7.99 8.03
CA GLY A 191 45.87 -8.39 9.44
C GLY A 191 45.14 -7.43 10.40
N HIS A 192 44.15 -6.69 9.90
CA HIS A 192 43.28 -5.82 10.69
C HIS A 192 41.86 -6.39 10.81
N ASP A 193 41.24 -6.16 11.96
CA ASP A 193 39.82 -6.43 12.20
C ASP A 193 39.11 -5.08 12.28
N LEU A 194 38.21 -4.83 11.32
CA LEU A 194 37.45 -3.59 11.23
C LEU A 194 36.02 -3.71 11.83
N THR A 195 35.71 -4.82 12.49
CA THR A 195 34.43 -5.01 13.20
C THR A 195 34.39 -4.25 14.53
N GLY A 196 33.20 -3.98 15.06
CA GLY A 196 32.99 -3.36 16.38
C GLY A 196 33.07 -1.83 16.41
N GLY A 197 33.42 -1.20 15.29
CA GLY A 197 33.43 0.27 15.13
C GLY A 197 32.11 0.84 14.60
N TYR A 198 32.11 2.15 14.33
CA TYR A 198 31.07 2.86 13.59
C TYR A 198 31.69 3.47 12.33
N TYR A 199 30.95 3.49 11.22
CA TYR A 199 31.38 4.24 10.05
C TYR A 199 31.38 5.75 10.36
N ASP A 200 32.47 6.43 10.01
CA ASP A 200 32.53 7.88 9.88
C ASP A 200 32.57 8.23 8.38
N GLY A 201 31.75 9.21 7.99
CA GLY A 201 31.65 9.65 6.60
C GLY A 201 32.79 10.57 6.17
#